data_AF-A0A2V7JEP1-F1
#
_entry.id   AF-A0A2V7JEP1-F1
#
_cell.length_a   1.000
_cell.length_b   1.000
_cell.length_c   1.000
_cell.angle_alpha   90.00
_cell.angle_beta   90.00
_cell.angle_gamma   90.00
#
_symmetry.space_group_name_H-M   'P 1'
#
loop_
_entity.id
_entity.type
_entity.pdbx_description
1 polymer ?
#
loop_
_entity_poly.entity_id
_entity_poly.type
_entity_poly.pdbx_seq_one_letter_code
_entity_poly.pdbx_strand_id
1 'polypeptide(L)'
;MLTLLALPLALLSQQQGIAQRLAGRVSPNVAALVEQLATAGAARGLPSDPLIQKAIEGGAKSIPDERVAAAVRLVAMQLDIAAAALREGGPVS
;
A
#
# COMPACT_ATOMS: atom_id res chain seq x y z
N MET A 1 4.75 30.08 7.00
CA MET A 1 3.48 29.41 6.63
C MET A 1 3.69 28.66 5.30
N LEU A 2 4.42 27.54 5.31
CA LEU A 2 4.82 26.81 4.09
C LEU A 2 4.68 25.27 4.23
N THR A 3 3.80 24.80 5.12
CA THR A 3 3.65 23.37 5.44
C THR A 3 2.39 22.73 4.86
N LEU A 4 1.47 23.51 4.27
CA LEU A 4 0.20 22.96 3.77
C LEU A 4 0.26 22.44 2.31
N LEU A 5 1.28 22.81 1.53
CA LEU A 5 1.42 22.43 0.11
C LEU A 5 2.30 21.19 -0.15
N ALA A 6 3.03 20.69 0.86
CA ALA A 6 3.94 19.55 0.69
C ALA A 6 3.22 18.18 0.69
N LEU A 7 2.11 18.08 1.44
CA LEU A 7 1.31 16.85 1.52
C LEU A 7 0.75 16.37 0.16
N PRO A 8 0.12 17.22 -0.67
CA PRO A 8 -0.43 16.77 -1.95
C PRO A 8 0.66 16.31 -2.93
N LEU A 9 1.84 16.94 -2.90
CA LEU A 9 2.94 16.59 -3.80
C LEU A 9 3.56 15.23 -3.45
N ALA A 10 3.77 14.95 -2.15
CA ALA A 10 4.29 13.67 -1.69
C ALA A 10 3.35 12.50 -2.03
N LEU A 11 2.03 12.71 -1.90
CA LEU A 11 1.02 11.72 -2.28
C LEU A 11 1.02 11.45 -3.79
N LEU A 12 1.13 12.51 -4.62
CA LEU A 12 1.21 12.36 -6.08
C LEU A 12 2.46 11.58 -6.51
N SER A 13 3.63 11.91 -5.96
CA SER A 13 4.88 11.21 -6.28
C SER A 13 4.84 9.75 -5.83
N GLN A 14 4.23 9.46 -4.69
CA GLN A 14 4.05 8.09 -4.21
C GLN A 14 3.12 7.30 -5.14
N GLN A 15 2.00 7.90 -5.58
CA GLN A 15 1.06 7.26 -6.51
C GLN A 15 1.73 6.94 -7.86
N GLN A 16 2.47 7.90 -8.41
CA GLN A 16 3.24 7.71 -9.64
C GLN A 16 4.28 6.58 -9.48
N GLY A 17 4.95 6.50 -8.33
CA GLY A 17 5.89 5.42 -8.03
C GLY A 17 5.23 4.04 -7.92
N ILE A 18 4.03 3.96 -7.33
CA ILE A 18 3.25 2.71 -7.26
C ILE A 18 2.83 2.25 -8.66
N ALA A 19 2.25 3.16 -9.46
CA ALA A 19 1.80 2.87 -10.81
C ALA A 19 2.94 2.34 -11.68
N GLN A 20 4.12 3.00 -11.65
CA GLN A 20 5.30 2.57 -12.38
C GLN A 20 5.80 1.18 -11.97
N ARG A 21 5.73 0.85 -10.67
CA ARG A 21 6.18 -0.45 -10.16
C ARG A 21 5.24 -1.60 -10.50
N LEU A 22 3.97 -1.31 -10.75
CA LEU A 22 2.92 -2.28 -11.06
C LEU A 22 2.65 -2.43 -12.56
N ALA A 23 3.05 -1.45 -13.37
CA ALA A 23 2.86 -1.44 -14.82
C ALA A 23 3.35 -2.75 -15.47
N GLY A 24 2.45 -3.42 -16.20
CA GLY A 24 2.73 -4.68 -16.89
C GLY A 24 2.97 -5.90 -16.00
N ARG A 25 2.88 -5.77 -14.67
CA ARG A 25 3.07 -6.87 -13.71
C ARG A 25 1.78 -7.40 -13.11
N VAL A 26 0.74 -6.57 -13.09
CA VAL A 26 -0.59 -6.90 -12.57
C VAL A 26 -1.67 -6.29 -13.45
N SER A 27 -2.91 -6.72 -13.28
CA SER A 27 -4.05 -6.10 -13.97
C SER A 27 -4.29 -4.66 -13.47
N PRO A 28 -4.94 -3.80 -14.29
CA PRO A 28 -5.32 -2.45 -13.87
C PRO A 28 -6.21 -2.43 -12.62
N ASN A 29 -7.07 -3.43 -12.46
CA ASN A 29 -7.96 -3.54 -11.30
C ASN A 29 -7.17 -3.77 -10.00
N VAL A 30 -6.17 -4.66 -10.03
CA VAL A 30 -5.29 -4.90 -8.89
C VAL A 30 -4.42 -3.67 -8.61
N ALA A 31 -3.92 -2.99 -9.64
CA ALA A 31 -3.13 -1.78 -9.48
C ALA A 31 -3.91 -0.65 -8.79
N ALA A 32 -5.13 -0.38 -9.25
CA ALA A 32 -6.01 0.62 -8.62
C ALA A 32 -6.30 0.30 -7.15
N LEU A 33 -6.53 -0.98 -6.81
CA LEU A 33 -6.73 -1.41 -5.44
C LEU A 33 -5.48 -1.18 -4.57
N VAL A 34 -4.29 -1.49 -5.08
CA VAL A 34 -3.03 -1.26 -4.34
C VAL A 34 -2.82 0.24 -4.10
N GLU A 35 -3.05 1.09 -5.09
CA GLU A 35 -2.96 2.55 -4.94
C GLU A 35 -3.95 3.07 -3.90
N GLN A 36 -5.21 2.61 -3.92
CA GLN A 36 -6.22 2.98 -2.94
C GLN A 36 -5.79 2.60 -1.51
N LEU A 37 -5.32 1.36 -1.32
CA LEU A 37 -4.90 0.88 0.00
C LEU A 37 -3.63 1.57 0.49
N ALA A 38 -2.66 1.81 -0.39
CA ALA A 38 -1.45 2.54 -0.07
C ALA A 38 -1.75 3.99 0.30
N THR A 39 -2.68 4.66 -0.39
CA THR A 39 -3.13 6.02 -0.05
C THR A 39 -3.78 6.05 1.32
N ALA A 40 -4.70 5.11 1.59
CA ALA A 40 -5.38 5.01 2.87
C ALA A 40 -4.39 4.72 4.01
N GLY A 41 -3.41 3.84 3.78
CA GLY A 41 -2.37 3.50 4.75
C GLY A 41 -1.37 4.64 4.99
N ALA A 42 -1.03 5.40 3.96
CA ALA A 42 -0.10 6.54 4.08
C ALA A 42 -0.62 7.63 5.02
N ALA A 43 -1.94 7.87 5.05
CA ALA A 43 -2.57 8.77 6.02
C ALA A 43 -2.37 8.32 7.49
N ARG A 44 -2.03 7.04 7.72
CA ARG A 44 -1.71 6.45 9.02
C ARG A 44 -0.22 6.12 9.19
N GLY A 45 0.64 6.53 8.25
CA GLY A 45 2.08 6.26 8.28
C GLY A 45 2.46 4.81 7.95
N LEU A 46 1.60 4.05 7.27
CA LEU A 46 1.89 2.66 6.92
C LEU A 46 2.73 2.54 5.64
N PRO A 47 3.63 1.53 5.55
CA PRO A 47 4.44 1.29 4.36
C PRO A 47 3.60 0.69 3.23
N SER A 48 3.83 1.14 1.98
CA SER A 48 3.14 0.63 0.78
C SER A 48 3.84 -0.57 0.12
N ASP A 49 5.14 -0.74 0.37
CA ASP A 49 5.97 -1.79 -0.23
C ASP A 49 5.40 -3.22 -0.09
N PRO A 50 4.89 -3.64 1.09
CA PRO A 50 4.32 -4.98 1.24
C PRO A 50 3.11 -5.22 0.33
N LEU A 51 2.29 -4.18 0.08
CA LEU A 51 1.13 -4.27 -0.81
C LEU A 51 1.58 -4.45 -2.27
N ILE A 52 2.55 -3.64 -2.70
CA ILE A 52 3.12 -3.69 -4.06
C ILE A 52 3.73 -5.07 -4.33
N GLN A 53 4.55 -5.57 -3.41
CA GLN A 53 5.20 -6.87 -3.57
C GLN A 53 4.18 -8.00 -3.59
N LYS A 54 3.13 -7.94 -2.76
CA LYS A 54 2.09 -8.97 -2.77
C LYS A 54 1.32 -9.01 -4.08
N ALA A 55 1.03 -7.85 -4.64
CA ALA A 55 0.37 -7.74 -5.94
C ALA A 55 1.24 -8.33 -7.06
N ILE A 56 2.54 -7.94 -7.12
CA ILE A 56 3.50 -8.46 -8.10
C ILE A 56 3.64 -9.98 -7.99
N GLU A 57 3.72 -10.53 -6.77
CA GLU A 57 3.77 -11.98 -6.54
C GLU A 57 2.55 -12.69 -7.15
N GLY A 58 1.34 -12.14 -6.94
CA GLY A 58 0.11 -12.67 -7.49
C GLY A 58 0.08 -12.65 -9.02
N GLY A 59 0.46 -11.52 -9.61
CA GLY A 59 0.54 -11.36 -11.07
C GLY A 59 1.56 -12.29 -11.71
N ALA A 60 2.76 -12.41 -11.12
CA ALA A 60 3.81 -13.32 -11.58
C ALA A 60 3.40 -14.79 -11.52
N LYS A 61 2.50 -15.15 -10.59
CA LYS A 61 1.94 -16.50 -10.44
C LYS A 61 0.66 -16.71 -11.25
N SER A 62 0.23 -15.73 -12.05
CA SER A 62 -1.03 -15.76 -12.82
C SER A 62 -2.25 -16.10 -11.96
N ILE A 63 -2.25 -15.63 -10.70
CA ILE A 63 -3.37 -15.83 -9.77
C ILE A 63 -4.54 -14.95 -10.21
N PRO A 64 -5.80 -15.44 -10.14
CA PRO A 64 -6.96 -14.63 -10.46
C PRO A 64 -7.03 -13.34 -9.64
N ASP A 65 -7.40 -12.24 -10.30
CA ASP A 65 -7.46 -10.89 -9.72
C ASP A 65 -8.16 -10.83 -8.36
N GLU A 66 -9.29 -11.53 -8.21
CA GLU A 66 -10.04 -11.56 -6.94
C GLU A 66 -9.23 -12.15 -5.78
N ARG A 67 -8.42 -13.18 -6.05
CA ARG A 67 -7.55 -13.79 -5.04
C ARG A 67 -6.35 -12.90 -4.72
N VAL A 68 -5.80 -12.22 -5.73
CA VAL A 68 -4.75 -11.22 -5.50
C VAL A 68 -5.29 -10.07 -4.67
N ALA A 69 -6.48 -9.56 -5.01
CA ALA A 69 -7.15 -8.50 -4.26
C ALA A 69 -7.43 -8.88 -2.81
N ALA A 70 -7.92 -10.09 -2.55
CA ALA A 70 -8.13 -10.60 -1.20
C ALA A 70 -6.81 -10.65 -0.41
N ALA A 71 -5.73 -11.14 -1.03
CA ALA A 71 -4.42 -11.24 -0.40
C ALA A 71 -3.81 -9.85 -0.10
N VAL A 72 -3.94 -8.88 -1.00
CA VAL A 72 -3.45 -7.51 -0.79
C VAL A 72 -4.23 -6.82 0.35
N ARG A 73 -5.56 -7.00 0.42
CA ARG A 73 -6.38 -6.50 1.54
C ARG A 73 -5.97 -7.13 2.88
N LEU A 74 -5.65 -8.42 2.87
CA LEU A 74 -5.14 -9.11 4.06
C LEU A 74 -3.79 -8.55 4.51
N VAL A 75 -2.88 -8.21 3.58
CA VAL A 75 -1.62 -7.53 3.94
C VAL A 75 -1.88 -6.14 4.53
N ALA A 76 -2.79 -5.35 3.95
CA ALA A 76 -3.15 -4.04 4.49
C ALA A 76 -3.69 -4.15 5.93
N MET A 77 -4.60 -5.10 6.19
CA MET A 77 -5.11 -5.39 7.53
C MET A 77 -4.01 -5.77 8.51
N GLN A 78 -3.06 -6.62 8.11
CA GLN A 78 -1.94 -7.02 8.95
C GLN A 78 -1.02 -5.83 9.31
N LEU A 79 -0.81 -4.91 8.36
CA LEU A 79 -0.05 -3.68 8.62
C LEU A 79 -0.76 -2.78 9.64
N ASP A 80 -2.08 -2.62 9.51
CA ASP A 80 -2.89 -1.87 10.49
C ASP A 80 -2.77 -2.48 11.90
N ILE A 81 -2.91 -3.81 12.01
CA ILE A 81 -2.79 -4.54 13.28
C ILE A 81 -1.38 -4.39 13.87
N ALA A 82 -0.34 -4.59 13.06
CA ALA A 82 1.05 -4.47 13.50
C ALA A 82 1.35 -3.05 13.99
N ALA A 83 0.87 -2.02 13.28
CA ALA A 83 1.03 -0.64 13.69
C ALA A 83 0.30 -0.33 15.00
N ALA A 84 -0.89 -0.92 15.24
CA ALA A 84 -1.59 -0.80 16.52
C ALA A 84 -0.80 -1.45 17.65
N ALA A 85 -0.34 -2.70 17.47
CA ALA A 85 0.45 -3.40 18.46
C ALA A 85 1.75 -2.65 18.81
N LEU A 86 2.43 -2.03 17.85
CA LEU A 86 3.62 -1.21 18.10
C LEU A 86 3.32 0.06 18.90
N ARG A 87 2.15 0.67 18.73
CA ARG A 87 1.72 1.83 19.53
C ARG A 87 1.37 1.43 20.96
N GLU A 88 0.72 0.28 21.14
CA GLU A 88 0.33 -0.25 22.45
C GLU A 88 1.51 -0.81 23.23
N GLY A 89 2.47 -1.44 22.55
CA GLY A 89 3.69 -2.01 23.14
C GLY A 89 4.92 -1.10 23.11
N GLY A 90 4.76 0.17 22.72
CA GLY A 90 5.87 1.15 22.64
C GLY A 90 6.58 1.33 23.99
N PRO A 91 7.88 1.70 24.00
CA PRO A 91 8.69 1.66 25.20
C PRO A 91 8.13 2.55 26.31
N VAL A 92 8.16 2.06 27.55
CA VAL A 92 8.26 2.99 28.69
C VAL A 92 9.60 3.71 28.54
N SER A 93 9.55 5.02 28.27
CA SER A 93 10.64 6.02 28.15
C SER A 93 10.78 6.62 26.76
#